data_AF-A0A2G9RHB0-F1
#
_entry.id   AF-A0A2G9RHB0-F1
#
_cell.length_a   1.000
_cell.length_b   1.000
_cell.length_c   1.000
_cell.angle_alpha   90.00
_cell.angle_beta   90.00
_cell.angle_gamma   90.00
#
_symmetry.space_group_name_H-M   'P 1'
#
loop_
_entity.id
_entity.type
_entity.pdbx_description
1 polymer ?
#
loop_
_entity_poly.entity_id
_entity_poly.type
_entity_poly.pdbx_seq_one_letter_code
_entity_poly.pdbx_strand_id
1 'polypeptide(L)'
;MAPSPVLLEQHKMIVKEKNKLRKPAVEKMRRDRINSSIEQLKVLLEKEFHKQQPNVKLEKADILEMAVAYLKQHTLPTINNMVHHNHHLDMKFKDGYSSCFNEVLSFLSLQPKQRTTEIRLMNHFKPNEAVSVSSVPPSRYNQAKQADLSNSSPLWRPW
;
A
#
# COMPACT_ATOMS: atom_id res chain seq x y z
N MET A 1 8.76 49.07 -33.11
CA MET A 1 9.29 48.13 -34.12
C MET A 1 8.81 46.74 -33.75
N ALA A 2 7.87 46.16 -34.52
CA ALA A 2 7.39 44.81 -34.27
C ALA A 2 8.48 43.78 -34.65
N PRO A 3 8.69 42.71 -33.87
CA PRO A 3 9.68 41.69 -34.20
C PRO A 3 9.33 41.01 -35.52
N SER A 4 10.35 40.81 -36.37
CA SER A 4 10.19 40.28 -37.73
C SER A 4 9.59 38.85 -37.72
N PRO A 5 8.53 38.59 -38.52
CA PRO A 5 7.83 37.30 -38.53
C PRO A 5 8.71 36.10 -38.91
N VAL A 6 9.84 36.35 -39.59
CA VAL A 6 10.82 35.32 -39.99
C VAL A 6 11.49 34.66 -38.78
N LEU A 7 11.79 35.42 -37.73
CA LEU A 7 12.48 34.91 -36.54
C LEU A 7 11.56 34.00 -35.70
N LEU A 8 10.26 34.32 -35.68
CA LEU A 8 9.24 33.52 -34.98
C LEU A 8 9.04 32.17 -35.67
N GLU A 9 9.05 32.14 -37.01
CA GLU A 9 8.89 30.90 -37.79
C GLU A 9 10.14 30.00 -37.68
N GLN A 10 11.35 30.58 -37.68
CA GLN A 10 12.59 29.84 -37.39
C GLN A 10 12.58 29.24 -35.98
N HIS A 11 12.15 30.00 -34.97
CA HIS A 11 12.10 29.53 -33.59
C HIS A 11 11.08 28.38 -33.43
N LYS A 12 9.93 28.45 -34.10
CA LYS A 12 8.90 27.40 -34.12
C LYS A 12 9.38 26.11 -34.78
N MET A 13 10.15 26.20 -35.86
CA MET A 13 10.78 25.05 -36.53
C MET A 13 11.81 24.35 -35.63
N ILE A 14 12.68 25.11 -34.96
CA ILE A 14 13.69 24.58 -34.04
C ILE A 14 13.05 23.88 -32.83
N VAL A 15 11.98 24.45 -32.27
CA VAL A 15 11.23 23.83 -31.16
C VAL A 15 10.55 22.53 -31.60
N LYS A 16 9.97 22.50 -32.81
CA LYS A 16 9.33 21.29 -33.37
C LYS A 16 10.35 20.17 -33.60
N GLU A 17 11.54 20.50 -34.09
CA GLU A 17 12.63 19.55 -34.30
C GLU A 17 13.23 19.04 -32.97
N LYS A 18 13.46 19.94 -32.01
CA LYS A 18 13.83 19.57 -30.64
C LYS A 18 12.79 18.67 -29.98
N ASN A 19 11.50 18.93 -30.13
CA ASN A 19 10.44 18.07 -29.61
C ASN A 19 10.37 16.71 -30.32
N LYS A 20 10.66 16.65 -31.63
CA LYS A 20 10.80 15.41 -32.39
C LYS A 20 11.98 14.55 -31.94
N LEU A 21 13.04 15.15 -31.39
CA LEU A 21 14.23 14.44 -30.88
C LEU A 21 14.14 14.09 -29.38
N ARG A 22 13.44 14.91 -28.58
CA ARG A 22 13.23 14.64 -27.15
C ARG A 22 12.31 13.46 -26.88
N LYS A 23 11.25 13.27 -27.69
CA LYS A 23 10.34 12.12 -27.56
C LYS A 23 11.06 10.77 -27.74
N PRO A 24 11.89 10.55 -28.78
CA PRO A 24 12.72 9.35 -28.91
C PRO A 24 13.67 9.10 -27.74
N ALA A 25 14.26 10.15 -27.16
CA ALA A 25 15.18 10.02 -26.05
C ALA A 25 14.49 9.55 -24.75
N VAL A 26 13.36 10.17 -24.39
CA VAL A 26 12.57 9.77 -23.20
C VAL A 26 12.06 8.35 -23.35
N GLU A 27 11.57 8.02 -24.54
CA GLU A 27 11.07 6.68 -24.85
C GLU A 27 12.19 5.62 -24.80
N LYS A 28 13.41 5.96 -25.25
CA LYS A 28 14.59 5.12 -25.07
C LYS A 28 14.89 4.90 -23.58
N MET A 29 14.91 5.96 -22.76
CA MET A 29 15.13 5.85 -21.31
C MET A 29 14.08 4.96 -20.63
N ARG A 30 12.81 5.07 -21.03
CA ARG A 30 11.76 4.18 -20.53
C ARG A 30 12.06 2.72 -20.91
N ARG A 31 12.38 2.44 -22.17
CA ARG A 31 12.69 1.08 -22.62
C ARG A 31 13.90 0.50 -21.89
N ASP A 32 14.93 1.32 -21.70
CA ASP A 32 16.13 0.93 -20.96
C ASP A 32 15.79 0.59 -19.49
N ARG A 33 14.94 1.40 -18.84
CA ARG A 33 14.44 1.12 -17.49
C ARG A 33 13.66 -0.19 -17.42
N ILE A 34 12.72 -0.42 -18.34
CA ILE A 34 11.93 -1.66 -18.40
C ILE A 34 12.86 -2.87 -18.58
N ASN A 35 13.80 -2.80 -19.52
CA ASN A 35 14.74 -3.89 -19.76
C ASN A 35 15.64 -4.16 -18.54
N SER A 36 16.09 -3.11 -17.85
CA SER A 36 16.86 -3.26 -16.61
C SER A 36 16.06 -3.96 -15.52
N SER A 37 14.79 -3.58 -15.33
CA SER A 37 13.92 -4.25 -14.35
C SER A 37 13.66 -5.72 -14.70
N ILE A 38 13.51 -6.06 -15.99
CA ILE A 38 13.34 -7.46 -16.42
C ILE A 38 14.61 -8.28 -16.13
N GLU A 39 15.80 -7.73 -16.39
CA GLU A 39 17.05 -8.43 -16.06
C GLU A 39 17.24 -8.59 -14.54
N GLN A 40 16.85 -7.58 -13.74
CA GLN A 40 16.85 -7.70 -12.28
C GLN A 40 15.90 -8.81 -11.80
N LEU A 41 14.70 -8.92 -12.37
CA LEU A 41 13.77 -10.01 -12.06
C LEU A 41 14.36 -11.37 -12.37
N LYS A 42 15.06 -11.51 -13.50
CA LYS A 42 15.73 -12.75 -13.89
C LYS A 42 16.76 -13.19 -12.86
N VAL A 43 17.57 -12.25 -12.35
CA VAL A 43 18.57 -12.53 -11.30
C VAL A 43 17.91 -12.89 -9.98
N LEU A 44 16.88 -12.14 -9.57
CA LEU A 44 16.18 -12.40 -8.29
C LEU A 44 15.48 -13.76 -8.26
N LEU A 45 14.98 -14.23 -9.41
CA LEU A 45 14.23 -15.48 -9.56
C LEU A 45 15.08 -16.60 -10.15
N GLU A 46 16.41 -16.44 -10.21
CA GLU A 46 17.33 -17.38 -10.84
C GLU A 46 17.13 -18.81 -10.30
N LYS A 47 16.97 -18.97 -8.98
CA LYS A 47 16.78 -20.28 -8.35
C LYS A 47 15.46 -20.93 -8.78
N GLU A 48 14.42 -20.15 -8.97
CA GLU A 48 13.09 -20.59 -9.38
C GLU A 48 13.11 -21.06 -10.83
N PHE A 49 13.85 -20.37 -11.71
CA PHE A 49 14.08 -20.84 -13.08
C PHE A 49 14.88 -22.14 -13.12
N HIS A 50 15.95 -22.28 -12.33
CA HIS A 50 16.73 -23.51 -12.29
C HIS A 50 15.93 -24.73 -11.83
N LYS A 51 14.93 -24.55 -10.96
CA LYS A 51 14.03 -25.63 -10.51
C LYS A 51 13.09 -26.10 -11.62
N GLN A 52 12.60 -25.19 -12.47
CA GLN A 52 11.64 -25.53 -13.52
C GLN A 52 12.31 -25.93 -14.83
N GLN A 53 13.31 -25.18 -15.28
CA GLN A 53 13.99 -25.36 -16.56
C GLN A 53 15.47 -24.99 -16.45
N PRO A 54 16.33 -25.90 -15.94
CA PRO A 54 17.76 -25.66 -15.93
C PRO A 54 18.28 -25.62 -17.37
N ASN A 55 18.92 -24.50 -17.75
CA ASN A 55 19.60 -24.27 -19.03
C ASN A 55 18.74 -23.86 -20.24
N VAL A 56 17.49 -23.44 -20.05
CA VAL A 56 16.71 -22.84 -21.14
C VAL A 56 16.96 -21.35 -21.22
N LYS A 57 17.11 -20.84 -22.45
CA LYS A 57 17.19 -19.39 -22.70
C LYS A 57 15.86 -18.76 -22.34
N LEU A 58 15.81 -18.06 -21.21
CA LEU A 58 14.61 -17.38 -20.73
C LEU A 58 14.22 -16.24 -21.66
N GLU A 59 13.02 -16.30 -22.23
CA GLU A 59 12.43 -15.17 -22.93
C GLU A 59 11.87 -14.15 -21.93
N LYS A 60 11.63 -12.92 -22.41
CA LYS A 60 11.06 -11.87 -21.54
C LYS A 60 9.67 -12.24 -21.01
N ALA A 61 8.89 -13.00 -21.78
CA ALA A 61 7.58 -13.49 -21.36
C ALA A 61 7.72 -14.46 -20.18
N ASP A 62 8.61 -15.46 -20.29
CA ASP A 62 8.88 -16.44 -19.23
C ASP A 62 9.33 -15.76 -17.93
N ILE A 63 10.19 -14.74 -18.03
CA ILE A 63 10.68 -14.00 -16.87
C ILE A 63 9.52 -13.33 -16.13
N LEU A 64 8.61 -12.71 -16.87
CA LEU A 64 7.46 -12.02 -16.30
C LEU A 64 6.43 -13.00 -15.74
N GLU A 65 6.19 -14.13 -16.41
CA GLU A 65 5.28 -15.16 -15.95
C GLU A 65 5.75 -15.78 -14.63
N MET A 66 7.02 -16.15 -14.54
CA MET A 66 7.62 -16.65 -13.31
C MET A 66 7.53 -15.61 -12.18
N ALA A 67 7.78 -14.33 -12.47
CA ALA A 67 7.66 -13.27 -11.48
C ALA A 67 6.24 -13.16 -10.92
N VAL A 68 5.23 -13.23 -11.79
CA VAL A 68 3.81 -13.22 -11.37
C VAL A 68 3.48 -14.46 -10.53
N ALA A 69 3.92 -15.65 -10.97
CA ALA A 69 3.70 -16.89 -10.24
C ALA A 69 4.35 -16.84 -8.84
N TYR A 70 5.61 -16.40 -8.76
CA TYR A 70 6.35 -16.23 -7.52
C TYR A 70 5.64 -15.25 -6.57
N LEU A 71 5.23 -14.09 -7.07
CA LEU A 71 4.50 -13.11 -6.26
C LEU A 71 3.17 -13.68 -5.77
N LYS A 72 2.39 -14.37 -6.60
CA LYS A 72 1.14 -14.99 -6.15
C LYS A 72 1.39 -16.02 -5.04
N GLN A 73 2.40 -16.86 -5.19
CA GLN A 73 2.75 -17.88 -4.21
C GLN A 73 3.21 -17.28 -2.87
N HIS A 74 3.96 -16.16 -2.89
CA HIS A 74 4.54 -15.58 -1.67
C HIS A 74 3.72 -14.45 -1.03
N THR A 75 2.92 -13.71 -1.80
CA THR A 75 2.15 -12.56 -1.27
C THR A 75 0.77 -12.96 -0.76
N LEU A 76 0.07 -13.90 -1.41
CA LEU A 76 -1.27 -14.33 -0.97
C LEU A 76 -1.26 -14.95 0.44
N PRO A 77 -0.33 -15.85 0.79
CA PRO A 77 -0.29 -16.42 2.14
C PRO A 77 0.10 -15.38 3.19
N THR A 78 0.96 -14.42 2.84
CA THR A 78 1.42 -13.37 3.76
C THR A 78 0.29 -12.40 4.11
N ILE A 79 -0.49 -11.96 3.11
CA ILE A 79 -1.64 -11.08 3.34
C ILE A 79 -2.71 -11.80 4.17
N ASN A 80 -3.01 -13.05 3.84
CA ASN A 80 -3.98 -13.84 4.60
C ASN A 80 -3.51 -14.05 6.05
N ASN A 81 -2.24 -14.41 6.27
CA ASN A 81 -1.70 -14.58 7.62
C ASN A 81 -1.72 -13.28 8.44
N MET A 82 -1.43 -12.13 7.84
CA MET A 82 -1.52 -10.84 8.53
C MET A 82 -2.96 -10.51 8.93
N VAL A 83 -3.93 -10.74 8.05
CA VAL A 83 -5.35 -10.51 8.36
C VAL A 83 -5.84 -11.46 9.47
N HIS A 84 -5.49 -12.75 9.39
CA HIS A 84 -5.81 -13.73 10.43
C HIS A 84 -5.17 -13.39 11.78
N HIS A 85 -3.92 -12.94 11.79
CA HIS A 85 -3.24 -12.54 13.03
C HIS A 85 -3.89 -11.31 13.66
N ASN A 86 -4.25 -10.29 12.87
CA ASN A 86 -4.96 -9.11 13.39
C ASN A 86 -6.35 -9.48 13.92
N HIS A 87 -7.08 -10.34 13.21
CA HIS A 87 -8.39 -10.81 13.66
C HIS A 87 -8.30 -11.63 14.95
N HIS A 88 -7.30 -12.50 15.07
CA HIS A 88 -7.05 -13.29 16.29
C HIS A 88 -6.69 -12.42 17.49
N LEU A 89 -5.93 -11.34 17.27
CA LEU A 89 -5.62 -10.36 18.33
C LEU A 89 -6.87 -9.56 18.75
N ASP A 90 -7.71 -9.15 17.79
CA ASP A 90 -8.98 -8.47 18.07
C ASP A 90 -9.95 -9.37 18.86
N MET A 91 -10.05 -10.64 18.47
CA MET A 91 -10.86 -11.63 19.20
C MET A 91 -10.34 -11.83 20.63
N LYS A 92 -9.04 -12.04 20.81
CA LYS A 92 -8.45 -12.17 22.15
C LYS A 92 -8.63 -10.92 23.02
N PHE A 93 -8.52 -9.73 22.41
CA PHE A 93 -8.78 -8.48 23.11
C PHE A 93 -10.24 -8.37 23.55
N LYS A 94 -11.19 -8.67 22.66
CA LYS A 94 -12.62 -8.68 22.96
C LYS A 94 -12.98 -9.70 24.04
N ASP A 95 -12.41 -10.89 23.97
CA ASP A 95 -12.60 -11.93 24.98
C ASP A 95 -12.09 -11.46 26.35
N GLY A 96 -10.85 -10.96 26.42
CA GLY A 96 -10.27 -10.44 27.67
C GLY A 96 -11.04 -9.23 28.22
N TYR A 97 -11.49 -8.33 27.34
CA TYR A 97 -12.33 -7.19 27.70
C TYR A 97 -13.67 -7.64 28.29
N SER A 98 -14.34 -8.59 27.64
CA SER A 98 -15.63 -9.12 28.10
C SER A 98 -15.51 -9.87 29.42
N SER A 99 -14.43 -10.65 29.61
CA SER A 99 -14.16 -11.36 30.87
C SER A 99 -13.96 -10.38 32.03
N CYS A 100 -13.13 -9.36 31.84
CA CYS A 100 -12.90 -8.31 32.82
C CYS A 100 -14.21 -7.56 33.14
N PHE A 101 -14.99 -7.23 32.11
CA PHE A 101 -16.28 -6.56 32.30
C PHE A 101 -17.29 -7.41 33.09
N ASN A 102 -17.37 -8.71 32.79
CA ASN A 102 -18.24 -9.64 33.52
C ASN A 102 -17.82 -9.79 34.98
N GLU A 103 -16.51 -9.82 35.26
CA GLU A 103 -15.98 -9.87 36.62
C GLU A 103 -16.32 -8.60 37.40
N VAL A 104 -16.17 -7.44 36.78
CA VAL A 104 -16.57 -6.14 37.35
C VAL A 104 -18.08 -6.11 37.64
N LEU A 105 -18.90 -6.59 36.72
CA LEU A 105 -20.36 -6.67 36.91
C LEU A 105 -20.71 -7.62 38.06
N SER A 106 -20.05 -8.78 38.14
CA SER A 106 -20.21 -9.73 39.23
C SER A 106 -19.86 -9.12 40.59
N PHE A 107 -18.74 -8.42 40.68
CA PHE A 107 -18.30 -7.74 41.90
C PHE A 107 -19.32 -6.68 42.36
N LEU A 108 -19.84 -5.86 41.44
CA LEU A 108 -20.80 -4.81 41.75
C LEU A 108 -22.16 -5.36 42.17
N SER A 109 -22.61 -6.48 41.59
CA SER A 109 -23.85 -7.16 41.97
C SER A 109 -23.87 -7.57 43.44
N LEU A 110 -22.70 -7.89 44.01
CA LEU A 110 -22.54 -8.22 45.43
C LEU A 110 -22.62 -6.98 46.35
N GLN A 111 -22.63 -5.77 45.81
CA GLN A 111 -22.52 -4.51 46.56
C GLN A 111 -23.75 -3.58 46.35
N PRO A 112 -24.88 -3.82 47.06
CA PRO A 112 -26.14 -3.11 46.84
C PRO A 112 -26.10 -1.59 47.14
N LYS A 113 -25.07 -1.09 47.82
CA LYS A 113 -24.91 0.33 48.18
C LYS A 113 -24.34 1.20 47.04
N GLN A 114 -23.98 0.62 45.89
CA GLN A 114 -23.17 1.26 44.85
C GLN A 114 -23.86 1.36 43.46
N ARG A 115 -25.19 1.35 43.39
CA ARG A 115 -25.94 1.42 42.10
C ARG A 115 -25.51 2.55 41.15
N THR A 116 -25.13 3.72 41.67
CA THR A 116 -24.76 4.86 40.83
C THR A 116 -23.40 4.67 40.15
N THR A 117 -22.44 4.03 40.82
CA THR A 117 -21.14 3.69 40.24
C THR A 117 -21.27 2.53 39.24
N GLU A 118 -22.13 1.56 39.53
CA GLU A 118 -22.49 0.47 38.61
C GLU A 118 -23.04 0.99 37.28
N ILE A 119 -24.06 1.86 37.32
CA ILE A 119 -24.67 2.43 36.09
C ILE A 119 -23.64 3.25 35.28
N ARG A 120 -22.79 4.04 35.96
CA ARG A 120 -21.74 4.81 35.28
C ARG A 120 -20.73 3.90 34.60
N LEU A 121 -20.29 2.85 35.29
CA LEU A 121 -19.30 1.91 34.78
C LEU A 121 -19.87 1.11 33.60
N MET A 122 -21.11 0.62 33.70
CA MET A 122 -21.79 -0.04 32.58
C MET A 122 -21.88 0.85 31.33
N ASN A 123 -22.11 2.16 31.49
CA ASN A 123 -22.13 3.09 30.36
C ASN A 123 -20.74 3.35 29.75
N HIS A 124 -19.67 3.27 30.54
CA HIS A 124 -18.29 3.36 30.05
C HIS A 124 -17.81 2.07 29.35
N PHE A 125 -18.36 0.91 29.76
CA PHE A 125 -17.99 -0.39 29.21
C PHE A 125 -18.86 -0.87 28.04
N LYS A 126 -19.92 -0.13 27.69
CA LYS A 126 -20.60 -0.35 26.42
C LYS A 126 -19.55 -0.21 25.31
N PRO A 127 -19.40 -1.23 24.44
CA PRO A 127 -18.53 -1.11 23.29
C PRO A 127 -19.01 0.09 22.50
N ASN A 128 -18.25 1.17 22.50
CA ASN A 128 -18.51 2.27 21.62
C ASN A 128 -18.10 1.74 20.24
N GLU A 129 -19.07 1.27 19.45
CA GLU A 129 -18.85 0.77 18.07
C GLU A 129 -18.09 1.80 17.19
N ALA A 130 -17.95 3.04 17.66
CA ALA A 130 -17.22 4.12 17.02
C ALA A 130 -15.68 4.08 17.20
N VAL A 131 -15.09 3.14 17.94
CA VAL A 131 -13.62 3.10 18.05
C VAL A 131 -13.05 1.73 17.69
N SER A 132 -12.89 1.55 16.39
CA SER A 132 -11.79 0.79 15.81
C SER A 132 -10.46 1.41 16.27
N VAL A 133 -10.08 1.22 17.54
CA VAL A 133 -8.78 1.62 18.05
C VAL A 133 -7.77 0.66 17.43
N SER A 134 -7.17 1.08 16.31
CA SER A 134 -5.80 0.66 16.03
C SER A 134 -4.99 0.99 17.28
N SER A 135 -4.62 -0.04 18.03
CA SER A 135 -3.92 0.06 19.30
C SER A 135 -2.49 0.56 19.08
N VAL A 136 -2.38 1.86 18.82
CA VAL A 136 -1.11 2.60 18.88
C VAL A 136 -1.27 3.68 19.95
N PRO A 137 -0.37 3.75 20.95
CA PRO A 137 -0.40 4.82 21.94
C PRO A 137 -0.22 6.18 21.24
N PRO A 138 -0.85 7.27 21.71
CA PRO A 138 -0.67 8.59 21.11
C PRO A 138 0.74 9.10 21.46
N SER A 139 1.71 8.79 20.61
CA SER A 139 3.00 9.48 20.61
C SER A 139 2.77 10.87 20.05
N ARG A 140 2.92 11.90 20.90
CA ARG A 140 2.92 13.31 20.49
C ARG A 140 4.11 13.54 19.57
N TYR A 141 3.90 13.50 18.26
CA TYR A 141 4.82 14.07 17.30
C TYR A 141 4.08 14.89 16.24
N ASN A 142 4.78 15.93 15.81
CA ASN A 142 4.28 17.16 15.24
C ASN A 142 3.41 17.03 13.98
N GLN A 143 2.50 17.98 13.90
CA GLN A 143 1.63 18.34 12.78
C GLN A 143 2.41 18.47 11.46
N ALA A 144 2.10 17.60 10.50
CA ALA A 144 2.42 17.80 9.09
C ALA A 144 1.15 17.56 8.27
N LYS A 145 0.75 18.58 7.51
CA LYS A 145 -0.45 18.65 6.66
C LYS A 145 -0.64 17.39 5.83
N GLN A 146 -1.74 16.66 6.06
CA GLN A 146 -2.26 15.68 5.13
C GLN A 146 -2.92 16.42 3.95
N ALA A 147 -2.33 16.28 2.76
CA ALA A 147 -3.00 16.57 1.52
C ALA A 147 -3.85 15.34 1.15
N ASP A 148 -5.11 15.62 0.89
CA ASP A 148 -6.19 14.70 0.54
C ASP A 148 -5.82 13.78 -0.64
N LEU A 149 -5.74 12.47 -0.40
CA LEU A 149 -5.65 11.46 -1.47
C LEU A 149 -7.06 11.10 -1.95
N SER A 150 -7.68 12.04 -2.66
CA SER A 150 -8.80 11.74 -3.56
C SER A 150 -8.41 12.15 -4.98
N ASN A 151 -7.49 11.38 -5.56
CA ASN A 151 -7.29 11.46 -7.00
C ASN A 151 -7.11 10.06 -7.56
N SER A 152 -8.25 9.46 -7.92
CA SER A 152 -8.34 8.46 -8.98
C SER A 152 -7.74 9.05 -10.24
N SER A 153 -6.42 8.96 -10.33
CA SER A 153 -5.66 9.37 -11.51
C SER A 153 -5.53 8.11 -12.35
N PRO A 154 -5.95 8.12 -13.62
CA PRO A 154 -5.72 6.99 -14.50
C PRO A 154 -4.21 6.75 -14.59
N LEU A 155 -3.79 5.65 -13.96
CA LEU A 155 -2.49 5.04 -14.16
C LEU A 155 -2.38 4.80 -15.67
N TRP A 156 -1.39 5.45 -16.29
CA TRP A 156 -1.12 5.54 -17.73
C TRP A 156 -1.61 6.82 -18.42
N ARG A 157 -0.65 7.71 -18.67
CA ARG A 157 -0.68 8.66 -19.78
C ARG A 157 0.38 8.23 -20.79
N PRO A 158 0.02 7.97 -22.06
CA PRO A 158 1.00 7.77 -23.13
C PRO A 158 1.81 9.06 -23.37
N TRP A 159 3.09 8.93 -23.73
CA TRP A 159 3.94 10.03 -24.25
C TRP A 159 3.73 10.28 -25.75
#